data_AF-A0A7X8ZB24-F1
#
_entry.id   AF-A0A7X8ZB24-F1
#
_cell.length_a   1.000
_cell.length_b   1.000
_cell.length_c   1.000
_cell.angle_alpha   90.00
_cell.angle_beta   90.00
_cell.angle_gamma   90.00
#
_symmetry.space_group_name_H-M   'P 1'
#
loop_
_entity.id
_entity.type
_entity.pdbx_description
1 polymer ?
#
loop_
_entity_poly.entity_id
_entity_poly.type
_entity_poly.pdbx_seq_one_letter_code
_entity_poly.pdbx_strand_id
1 'polypeptide(L)'
;MKAIIVDFDGDYLIVANSRGDFKRIYNNYSGCQIGDEITIKDNRALLFGKMLSSKKVLALAACVLFMIMTSYGIYGYINPITYVTVDINPSVEFSLNRYDLVRDVRGLNEEGKNIIGDGRKYKNLRLDQALNLLLSSAVKADYLNKDTNTVMLTVSNVKDSISSDKKNQLQEIAKTQLAKIIEEEEKNTSSSKQQKSEEFTTESLDAQDTDKRDFKIIVKNTTYEKHQEAKKIGISQGKLVLYEKLKKVKPNAVLNHVKEASVGEILNEIEAVKPELKDKSKARPNANSDNKKQQKNEDKKQQLKDIKQLEKHMEEQLKNIQKENKNQLKGKIKDTKEHLKKAIKDTKKDLSKEIKKELKDKIGNTDKFRQNKNNRFEKNNKKKTHDPDNNFKSNKNNGKNNKNKK
;
A
#
# COMPACT_ATOMS: atom_id res chain seq x y z
N MET A 1 22.54 20.34 49.48
CA MET A 1 23.53 19.56 50.26
C MET A 1 24.58 20.51 50.81
N LYS A 2 25.05 20.28 52.04
CA LYS A 2 26.18 21.01 52.63
C LYS A 2 27.51 20.40 52.14
N ALA A 3 28.50 21.23 51.87
CA ALA A 3 29.81 20.83 51.39
C ALA A 3 30.87 21.86 51.78
N ILE A 4 32.12 21.44 51.95
CA ILE A 4 33.25 22.30 52.27
C ILE A 4 34.06 22.57 51.00
N ILE A 5 34.51 23.82 50.80
CA ILE A 5 35.39 24.17 49.68
C ILE A 5 36.79 23.62 49.97
N VAL A 6 37.30 22.79 49.06
CA VAL A 6 38.61 22.14 49.18
C VAL A 6 39.65 22.85 48.33
N ASP A 7 39.26 23.31 47.14
CA ASP A 7 40.19 23.95 46.21
C ASP A 7 39.46 24.84 45.17
N PHE A 8 40.21 25.73 44.54
CA PHE A 8 39.78 26.58 43.43
C PHE A 8 40.45 26.13 42.13
N ASP A 9 39.63 25.81 41.12
CA ASP A 9 40.07 25.40 39.79
C ASP A 9 39.48 26.36 38.74
N GLY A 10 40.14 27.51 38.57
CA GLY A 10 39.69 28.60 37.70
C GLY A 10 38.31 29.13 38.14
N ASP A 11 37.32 29.06 37.24
CA ASP A 11 35.94 29.47 37.51
C ASP A 11 35.13 28.43 38.32
N TYR A 12 35.76 27.35 38.76
CA TYR A 12 35.12 26.25 39.47
C TYR A 12 35.66 26.08 40.89
N LEU A 13 34.79 25.59 41.77
CA LEU A 13 35.11 25.14 43.13
C LEU A 13 35.14 23.61 43.15
N ILE A 14 36.16 23.04 43.79
CA ILE A 14 36.18 21.65 44.20
C ILE A 14 35.66 21.60 45.64
N VAL A 15 34.57 20.88 45.86
CA VAL A 15 33.88 20.84 47.16
C VAL A 15 33.71 19.41 47.64
N ALA A 16 33.99 19.15 48.92
CA ALA A 16 33.79 17.86 49.57
C ALA A 16 32.44 17.85 50.32
N ASN A 17 31.59 16.88 50.04
CA ASN A 17 30.35 16.71 50.79
C ASN A 17 30.61 16.00 52.14
N SER A 18 29.58 15.94 53.00
CA SER A 18 29.67 15.25 54.31
C SER A 18 29.90 13.72 54.21
N ARG A 19 29.90 13.15 53.01
CA ARG A 19 30.18 11.73 52.74
C ARG A 19 31.61 11.49 52.24
N GLY A 20 32.40 12.56 52.05
CA GLY A 20 33.75 12.50 51.50
C GLY A 20 33.82 12.49 49.97
N ASP A 21 32.71 12.69 49.26
CA ASP A 21 32.74 12.81 47.80
C ASP A 21 33.15 14.22 47.39
N PHE A 22 34.07 14.30 46.43
CA PHE A 22 34.48 15.55 45.81
C PHE A 22 33.62 15.84 44.57
N LYS A 23 33.14 17.08 44.46
CA LYS A 23 32.35 17.54 43.32
C LYS A 23 32.90 18.86 42.80
N ARG A 24 32.96 19.01 41.48
CA ARG A 24 33.28 20.28 40.82
C ARG A 24 31.99 21.06 40.56
N ILE A 25 31.90 22.30 41.02
CA ILE A 25 30.76 23.19 40.80
C ILE A 25 31.23 24.56 40.31
N TYR A 26 30.40 25.28 39.56
CA TYR A 26 30.75 26.63 39.11
C TYR A 26 30.74 27.62 40.29
N ASN A 27 31.71 28.54 40.34
CA ASN A 27 31.88 29.48 41.44
C ASN A 27 30.82 30.59 41.43
N ASN A 28 29.64 30.28 41.97
CA ASN A 28 28.56 31.25 42.22
C ASN A 28 28.57 31.77 43.67
N TYR A 29 29.64 31.55 44.44
CA TYR A 29 29.76 31.87 45.86
C TYR A 29 30.89 32.87 46.07
N SER A 30 30.61 34.14 45.75
CA SER A 30 31.57 35.24 45.85
C SER A 30 31.97 35.50 47.30
N GLY A 31 33.29 35.59 47.56
CA GLY A 31 33.84 35.93 48.86
C GLY A 31 34.12 34.75 49.80
N CYS A 32 33.87 33.52 49.36
CA CYS A 32 34.23 32.30 50.10
C CYS A 32 35.70 31.91 49.88
N GLN A 33 36.30 31.24 50.85
CA GLN A 33 37.69 30.74 50.84
C GLN A 33 37.74 29.21 51.00
N ILE A 34 38.92 28.63 50.82
CA ILE A 34 39.16 27.21 51.10
C ILE A 34 38.88 26.95 52.59
N GLY A 35 38.10 25.91 52.87
CA GLY A 35 37.66 25.56 54.22
C GLY A 35 36.24 26.04 54.56
N ASP A 36 35.66 26.95 53.79
CA ASP A 36 34.30 27.43 54.05
C ASP A 36 33.25 26.36 53.75
N GLU A 37 32.23 26.28 54.60
CA GLU A 37 31.05 25.44 54.37
C GLU A 37 30.01 26.19 53.53
N ILE A 38 29.67 25.62 52.37
CA ILE A 38 28.64 26.13 51.46
C ILE A 38 27.45 25.17 51.35
N THR A 39 26.27 25.73 51.06
CA THR A 39 25.07 24.94 50.76
C THR A 39 24.77 24.97 49.26
N ILE A 40 24.92 23.81 48.62
CA ILE A 40 24.68 23.61 47.19
C ILE A 40 23.21 23.23 46.98
N LYS A 41 22.48 24.06 46.22
CA LYS A 41 21.10 23.77 45.79
C LYS A 41 21.13 22.75 44.65
N ASP A 42 20.60 21.54 44.87
CA ASP A 42 20.58 20.50 43.83
C ASP A 42 19.38 20.74 42.90
N ASN A 43 19.61 21.51 41.82
CA ASN A 43 18.55 21.88 40.88
C ASN A 43 18.21 20.79 39.84
N ARG A 44 18.78 19.57 39.96
CA ARG A 44 18.57 18.51 38.95
C ARG A 44 17.11 18.07 38.82
N ALA A 45 16.34 18.09 39.91
CA ALA A 45 14.92 17.73 39.89
C ALA A 45 14.01 18.80 39.26
N LEU A 46 14.45 20.06 39.23
CA LEU A 46 13.63 21.20 38.79
C LEU A 46 13.57 21.38 37.26
N LEU A 47 14.55 20.87 36.51
CA LEU A 47 14.59 21.03 35.05
C LEU A 47 13.62 20.06 34.33
N PHE A 48 13.49 18.82 34.81
CA PHE A 48 12.58 17.84 34.21
C PHE A 48 11.12 18.02 34.66
N GLY A 49 10.87 18.42 35.92
CA GLY A 49 9.51 18.62 36.43
C GLY A 49 8.80 19.86 35.87
N LYS A 50 9.51 20.98 35.65
CA LYS A 50 8.91 22.22 35.13
C LYS A 50 8.60 22.17 33.63
N MET A 51 9.34 21.37 32.86
CA MET A 51 9.14 21.24 31.42
C MET A 51 7.86 20.44 31.09
N LEU A 52 7.58 19.37 31.84
CA LEU A 52 6.35 18.56 31.67
C LEU A 52 5.08 19.20 32.24
N SER A 53 5.19 20.19 33.11
CA SER A 53 4.02 20.83 33.77
C SER A 53 3.46 22.04 33.00
N SER A 54 4.09 22.44 31.90
CA SER A 54 3.58 23.55 31.09
C SER A 54 2.47 23.08 30.15
N LYS A 55 1.26 23.67 30.29
CA LYS A 55 0.11 23.40 29.38
C LYS A 55 0.48 23.52 27.90
N LYS A 56 1.50 24.33 27.56
CA LYS A 56 2.04 24.51 26.20
C LYS A 56 2.81 23.28 25.68
N VAL A 57 3.64 22.64 26.51
CA VAL A 57 4.35 21.41 26.13
C VAL A 57 3.37 20.25 25.98
N LEU A 58 2.35 20.17 26.85
CA LEU A 58 1.29 19.17 26.73
C LEU A 58 0.46 19.38 25.45
N ALA A 59 0.09 20.62 25.12
CA ALA A 59 -0.61 20.95 23.88
C ALA A 59 0.23 20.58 22.64
N LEU A 60 1.52 20.90 22.65
CA LEU A 60 2.43 20.54 21.55
C LEU A 60 2.55 19.02 21.38
N ALA A 61 2.68 18.28 22.48
CA ALA A 61 2.72 16.81 22.46
C ALA A 61 1.42 16.21 21.91
N ALA A 62 0.26 16.76 22.31
CA ALA A 62 -1.04 16.35 21.78
C ALA A 62 -1.17 16.61 20.28
N CYS A 63 -0.70 17.76 19.78
CA CYS A 63 -0.67 18.06 18.34
C CYS A 63 0.21 17.08 17.56
N VAL A 64 1.39 16.74 18.08
CA VAL A 64 2.28 15.76 17.46
C VAL A 64 1.64 14.37 17.41
N LEU A 65 1.05 13.92 18.52
CA LEU A 65 0.32 12.64 18.56
C LEU A 65 -0.86 12.62 17.57
N PHE A 66 -1.63 13.71 17.50
CA PHE A 66 -2.71 13.84 16.54
C PHE A 66 -2.22 13.78 15.10
N MET A 67 -1.12 14.48 14.77
CA MET A 67 -0.49 14.40 13.45
C MET A 67 -0.02 12.98 13.12
N ILE A 68 0.57 12.25 14.06
CA ILE A 68 0.99 10.86 13.85
C ILE A 68 -0.22 9.95 13.60
N MET A 69 -1.27 10.06 14.44
CA MET A 69 -2.47 9.25 14.31
C MET A 69 -3.22 9.51 13.00
N THR A 70 -3.39 10.78 12.64
CA THR A 70 -4.01 11.17 11.36
C THR A 70 -3.17 10.72 10.18
N SER A 71 -1.85 10.89 10.23
CA SER A 71 -0.93 10.41 9.18
C SER A 71 -1.03 8.91 8.98
N TYR A 72 -1.08 8.13 10.07
CA TYR A 72 -1.23 6.67 9.99
C TYR A 72 -2.60 6.26 9.41
N GLY A 73 -3.67 6.95 9.81
CA GLY A 73 -5.01 6.76 9.24
C GLY A 73 -5.05 7.04 7.74
N ILE A 74 -4.51 8.19 7.31
CA ILE A 74 -4.42 8.59 5.91
C ILE A 74 -3.58 7.58 5.12
N TYR A 75 -2.44 7.14 5.65
CA TYR A 75 -1.60 6.12 5.03
C TYR A 75 -2.37 4.82 4.80
N GLY A 76 -3.11 4.34 5.81
CA GLY A 76 -3.95 3.14 5.69
C GLY A 76 -5.12 3.31 4.71
N TYR A 77 -5.61 4.54 4.53
CA TYR A 77 -6.73 4.85 3.65
C TYR A 77 -6.31 4.95 2.18
N ILE A 78 -5.11 5.46 1.88
CA ILE A 78 -4.63 5.68 0.50
C ILE A 78 -4.00 4.42 -0.09
N ASN A 79 -3.22 3.67 0.69
CA ASN A 79 -2.41 2.58 0.16
C ASN A 79 -3.23 1.29 -0.06
N PRO A 80 -3.25 0.72 -1.28
CA PRO A 80 -3.87 -0.57 -1.51
C PRO A 80 -3.01 -1.69 -0.90
N ILE A 81 -3.67 -2.63 -0.22
CA ILE A 81 -3.03 -3.80 0.38
C ILE A 81 -3.59 -5.12 -0.13
N THR A 82 -4.76 -5.11 -0.77
CA THR A 82 -5.42 -6.31 -1.29
C THR A 82 -5.76 -6.09 -2.76
N TYR A 83 -5.51 -7.09 -3.60
CA TYR A 83 -5.83 -7.08 -5.02
C TYR A 83 -6.81 -8.21 -5.30
N VAL A 84 -7.90 -7.90 -5.98
CA VAL A 84 -8.93 -8.86 -6.38
C VAL A 84 -9.09 -8.82 -7.89
N THR A 85 -8.79 -9.92 -8.58
CA THR A 85 -9.11 -10.06 -10.01
C THR A 85 -10.45 -10.76 -10.18
N VAL A 86 -11.23 -10.30 -11.15
CA VAL A 86 -12.47 -10.93 -11.61
C VAL A 86 -12.28 -11.27 -13.08
N ASP A 87 -12.35 -12.56 -13.39
CA ASP A 87 -12.02 -13.15 -14.68
C ASP A 87 -13.23 -13.90 -15.23
N ILE A 88 -13.74 -13.44 -16.36
CA ILE A 88 -14.83 -14.07 -17.13
C ILE A 88 -14.32 -14.15 -18.57
N ASN A 89 -14.58 -13.10 -19.34
CA ASN A 89 -13.88 -12.52 -20.47
C ASN A 89 -14.59 -11.17 -20.75
N PRO A 90 -14.63 -10.29 -19.74
CA PRO A 90 -13.51 -9.42 -19.37
C PRO A 90 -12.68 -9.90 -18.17
N SER A 91 -11.46 -9.34 -18.04
CA SER A 91 -10.59 -9.45 -16.86
C SER A 91 -10.36 -8.08 -16.22
N VAL A 92 -10.74 -7.94 -14.94
CA VAL A 92 -10.67 -6.67 -14.19
C VAL A 92 -9.97 -6.89 -12.85
N GLU A 93 -9.18 -5.92 -12.40
CA GLU A 93 -8.53 -5.92 -11.09
C GLU A 93 -8.97 -4.73 -10.22
N PHE A 94 -9.40 -5.03 -8.99
CA PHE A 94 -9.64 -4.05 -7.94
C PHE A 94 -8.43 -3.96 -7.01
N SER A 95 -7.97 -2.74 -6.75
CA SER A 95 -6.97 -2.44 -5.71
C SER A 95 -7.69 -1.88 -4.49
N LEU A 96 -7.63 -2.60 -3.37
CA LEU A 96 -8.38 -2.30 -2.14
C LEU A 96 -7.45 -1.85 -1.02
N ASN A 97 -7.87 -0.84 -0.25
CA ASN A 97 -7.18 -0.47 0.98
C ASN A 97 -7.51 -1.43 2.14
N ARG A 98 -7.00 -1.14 3.33
CA ARG A 98 -7.21 -1.97 4.54
C ARG A 98 -8.65 -2.03 5.04
N TYR A 99 -9.54 -1.19 4.49
CA TYR A 99 -10.96 -1.10 4.84
C TYR A 99 -11.85 -1.72 3.76
N ASP A 100 -11.27 -2.48 2.81
CA ASP A 100 -11.96 -3.06 1.65
C ASP A 100 -12.62 -2.05 0.71
N LEU A 101 -12.12 -0.82 0.73
CA LEU A 101 -12.59 0.22 -0.17
C LEU A 101 -11.70 0.27 -1.41
N VAL A 102 -12.33 0.30 -2.58
CA VAL A 102 -11.66 0.39 -3.88
C VAL A 102 -10.90 1.71 -3.97
N ARG A 103 -9.59 1.63 -4.21
CA ARG A 103 -8.71 2.76 -4.49
C ARG A 103 -8.55 2.98 -5.98
N ASP A 104 -8.46 1.87 -6.70
CA ASP A 104 -8.25 1.83 -8.14
C ASP A 104 -8.90 0.58 -8.74
N VAL A 105 -9.28 0.68 -10.01
CA VAL A 105 -9.81 -0.43 -10.80
C VAL A 105 -9.15 -0.40 -12.18
N ARG A 106 -8.68 -1.56 -12.65
CA ARG A 106 -7.94 -1.66 -13.91
C ARG A 106 -8.49 -2.80 -14.77
N GLY A 107 -8.76 -2.50 -16.04
CA GLY A 107 -9.04 -3.49 -17.05
C GLY A 107 -7.73 -4.15 -17.47
N LEU A 108 -7.65 -5.47 -17.33
CA LEU A 108 -6.44 -6.25 -17.65
C LEU A 108 -6.42 -6.73 -19.10
N ASN A 109 -7.57 -6.72 -19.78
CA ASN A 109 -7.75 -6.91 -21.21
C ASN A 109 -8.65 -5.80 -21.80
N GLU A 110 -8.86 -5.80 -23.12
CA GLU A 110 -9.63 -4.74 -23.79
C GLU A 110 -11.11 -4.75 -23.36
N GLU A 111 -11.74 -5.91 -23.27
CA GLU A 111 -13.10 -6.08 -22.74
C GLU A 111 -13.20 -5.53 -21.31
N GLY A 112 -12.18 -5.79 -20.50
CA GLY A 112 -12.07 -5.30 -19.13
C GLY A 112 -11.94 -3.79 -19.03
N LYS A 113 -11.31 -3.13 -20.01
CA LYS A 113 -11.28 -1.66 -20.09
C LYS A 113 -12.65 -1.13 -20.54
N ASN A 114 -13.28 -1.78 -21.50
CA ASN A 114 -14.59 -1.38 -22.04
C ASN A 114 -15.67 -1.39 -20.95
N ILE A 115 -15.74 -2.45 -20.15
CA ILE A 115 -16.78 -2.61 -19.12
C ILE A 115 -16.62 -1.64 -17.94
N ILE A 116 -15.39 -1.30 -17.54
CA ILE A 116 -15.15 -0.39 -16.41
C ILE A 116 -15.10 1.09 -16.82
N GLY A 117 -14.86 1.37 -18.10
CA GLY A 117 -14.65 2.71 -18.64
C GLY A 117 -13.48 3.42 -17.95
N ASP A 118 -13.71 4.66 -17.48
CA ASP A 118 -12.71 5.44 -16.76
C ASP A 118 -12.47 4.99 -15.30
N GLY A 119 -13.22 4.00 -14.82
CA GLY A 119 -13.09 3.43 -13.49
C GLY A 119 -13.55 4.33 -12.32
N ARG A 120 -13.97 5.59 -12.57
CA ARG A 120 -14.29 6.56 -11.50
C ARG A 120 -15.47 6.11 -10.66
N LYS A 121 -16.48 5.47 -11.28
CA LYS A 121 -17.68 4.96 -10.59
C LYS A 121 -17.38 3.91 -9.51
N TYR A 122 -16.22 3.26 -9.55
CA TYR A 122 -15.82 2.25 -8.58
C TYR A 122 -15.04 2.83 -7.40
N LYS A 123 -14.45 4.02 -7.53
CA LYS A 123 -13.58 4.58 -6.48
C LYS A 123 -14.37 4.81 -5.19
N ASN A 124 -13.75 4.43 -4.08
CA ASN A 124 -14.29 4.53 -2.73
C ASN A 124 -15.56 3.70 -2.45
N LEU A 125 -15.99 2.84 -3.37
CA LEU A 125 -16.98 1.80 -3.07
C LEU A 125 -16.37 0.69 -2.24
N ARG A 126 -17.20 0.01 -1.45
CA ARG A 126 -16.82 -1.28 -0.84
C ARG A 126 -16.77 -2.36 -1.92
N LEU A 127 -15.95 -3.38 -1.71
CA LEU A 127 -15.74 -4.48 -2.67
C LEU A 127 -17.06 -5.15 -3.11
N ASP A 128 -18.01 -5.35 -2.21
CA ASP A 128 -19.32 -5.93 -2.50
C ASP A 128 -20.13 -5.09 -3.49
N GLN A 129 -20.16 -3.77 -3.29
CA GLN A 129 -20.83 -2.82 -4.18
C GLN A 129 -20.13 -2.73 -5.54
N ALA A 130 -18.81 -2.68 -5.54
CA ALA A 130 -17.99 -2.63 -6.75
C ALA A 130 -18.15 -3.92 -7.59
N LEU A 131 -18.17 -5.07 -6.92
CA LEU A 131 -18.37 -6.36 -7.56
C LEU A 131 -19.78 -6.48 -8.14
N ASN A 132 -20.81 -6.03 -7.42
CA ASN A 132 -22.17 -5.96 -7.97
C ASN A 132 -22.20 -5.14 -9.25
N LEU A 133 -21.67 -3.91 -9.20
CA LEU A 133 -21.65 -3.00 -10.36
C LEU A 133 -20.91 -3.61 -11.57
N LEU A 134 -19.80 -4.32 -11.34
CA LEU A 134 -19.06 -5.01 -12.39
C LEU A 134 -19.85 -6.18 -12.97
N LEU A 135 -20.40 -7.06 -12.12
CA LEU A 135 -21.16 -8.23 -12.56
C LEU A 135 -22.44 -7.84 -13.29
N SER A 136 -23.18 -6.83 -12.80
CA SER A 136 -24.35 -6.30 -13.51
C SER A 136 -23.97 -5.72 -14.87
N SER A 137 -22.82 -5.05 -14.98
CA SER A 137 -22.34 -4.54 -16.26
C SER A 137 -21.95 -5.70 -17.21
N ALA A 138 -21.43 -6.81 -16.67
CA ALA A 138 -21.02 -7.97 -17.45
C ALA A 138 -22.21 -8.72 -18.02
N VAL A 139 -23.29 -8.89 -17.24
CA VAL A 139 -24.54 -9.49 -17.72
C VAL A 139 -25.18 -8.59 -18.78
N LYS A 140 -25.31 -7.27 -18.51
CA LYS A 140 -25.90 -6.32 -19.46
C LYS A 140 -25.15 -6.19 -20.79
N ALA A 141 -23.83 -6.36 -20.76
CA ALA A 141 -22.97 -6.33 -21.94
C ALA A 141 -22.79 -7.71 -22.59
N ASP A 142 -23.56 -8.72 -22.15
CA ASP A 142 -23.55 -10.10 -22.66
C ASP A 142 -22.21 -10.84 -22.51
N TYR A 143 -21.32 -10.35 -21.63
CA TYR A 143 -20.09 -11.05 -21.26
C TYR A 143 -20.33 -12.20 -20.29
N LEU A 144 -21.46 -12.20 -19.60
CA LEU A 144 -21.86 -13.22 -18.64
C LEU A 144 -23.29 -13.66 -18.93
N ASN A 145 -23.43 -14.76 -19.67
CA ASN A 145 -24.71 -15.31 -20.10
C ASN A 145 -24.77 -16.84 -19.88
N LYS A 146 -25.70 -17.54 -20.55
CA LYS A 146 -25.86 -19.01 -20.42
C LYS A 146 -24.65 -19.78 -20.94
N ASP A 147 -24.03 -19.31 -22.01
CA ASP A 147 -22.88 -19.95 -22.65
C ASP A 147 -21.57 -19.56 -21.94
N THR A 148 -21.47 -18.32 -21.48
CA THR A 148 -20.32 -17.76 -20.76
C THR A 148 -20.62 -17.62 -19.27
N ASN A 149 -20.98 -18.71 -18.60
CA ASN A 149 -21.51 -18.69 -17.23
C ASN A 149 -20.46 -18.78 -16.10
N THR A 150 -19.16 -18.67 -16.40
CA THR A 150 -18.10 -18.93 -15.42
C THR A 150 -17.39 -17.66 -14.97
N VAL A 151 -17.37 -17.41 -13.66
CA VAL A 151 -16.66 -16.30 -13.01
C VAL A 151 -15.55 -16.84 -12.12
N MET A 152 -14.31 -16.41 -12.35
CA MET A 152 -13.19 -16.69 -11.46
C MET A 152 -12.76 -15.44 -10.71
N LEU A 153 -12.76 -15.51 -9.38
CA LEU A 153 -12.24 -14.46 -8.51
C LEU A 153 -10.92 -14.92 -7.88
N THR A 154 -9.89 -14.08 -7.95
CA THR A 154 -8.60 -14.36 -7.32
C THR A 154 -8.19 -13.23 -6.41
N VAL A 155 -7.73 -13.56 -5.19
CA VAL A 155 -7.37 -12.58 -4.15
C VAL A 155 -5.91 -12.73 -3.77
N SER A 156 -5.17 -11.62 -3.73
CA SER A 156 -3.85 -11.52 -3.10
C SER A 156 -3.78 -10.37 -2.10
N ASN A 157 -2.89 -10.47 -1.12
CA ASN A 157 -2.61 -9.40 -0.16
C ASN A 157 -1.11 -9.14 -0.10
N VAL A 158 -0.69 -7.87 0.02
CA VAL A 158 0.73 -7.45 0.04
C VAL A 158 1.54 -8.14 1.16
N LYS A 159 0.90 -8.56 2.25
CA LYS A 159 1.54 -9.27 3.36
C LYS A 159 1.28 -10.78 3.34
N ASP A 160 0.64 -11.29 2.29
CA ASP A 160 0.14 -12.65 2.14
C ASP A 160 -0.74 -13.15 3.31
N SER A 161 -1.29 -12.20 4.09
CA SER A 161 -2.16 -12.47 5.24
C SER A 161 -3.62 -12.45 4.80
N ILE A 162 -4.00 -13.35 3.89
CA ILE A 162 -5.39 -13.50 3.45
C ILE A 162 -6.10 -14.37 4.47
N SER A 163 -7.13 -13.85 5.14
CA SER A 163 -7.94 -14.69 6.03
C SER A 163 -8.64 -15.78 5.23
N SER A 164 -8.76 -16.97 5.82
CA SER A 164 -9.56 -18.08 5.30
C SER A 164 -10.99 -17.62 4.96
N ASP A 165 -11.51 -16.70 5.77
CA ASP A 165 -12.89 -16.21 5.69
C ASP A 165 -13.13 -15.34 4.45
N LYS A 166 -12.08 -14.67 3.94
CA LYS A 166 -12.20 -13.77 2.79
C LYS A 166 -12.68 -14.49 1.53
N LYS A 167 -12.22 -15.73 1.34
CA LYS A 167 -12.62 -16.58 0.22
C LYS A 167 -14.12 -16.86 0.27
N ASN A 168 -14.62 -17.30 1.43
CA ASN A 168 -16.03 -17.63 1.61
C ASN A 168 -16.90 -16.38 1.48
N GLN A 169 -16.48 -15.26 2.07
CA GLN A 169 -17.17 -13.97 1.92
C GLN A 169 -17.31 -13.57 0.45
N LEU A 170 -16.23 -13.63 -0.32
CA LEU A 170 -16.27 -13.28 -1.75
C LEU A 170 -17.14 -14.21 -2.57
N GLN A 171 -17.12 -15.50 -2.26
CA GLN A 171 -17.96 -16.48 -2.92
C GLN A 171 -19.45 -16.20 -2.66
N GLU A 172 -19.81 -15.91 -1.41
CA GLU A 172 -21.20 -15.60 -1.04
C GLU A 172 -21.66 -14.25 -1.57
N ILE A 173 -20.80 -13.23 -1.57
CA ILE A 173 -21.09 -11.95 -2.23
C ILE A 173 -21.38 -12.20 -3.72
N ALA A 174 -20.47 -12.86 -4.45
CA ALA A 174 -20.63 -13.08 -5.89
C ALA A 174 -21.92 -13.86 -6.21
N LYS A 175 -22.22 -14.93 -5.47
CA LYS A 175 -23.45 -15.72 -5.63
C LYS A 175 -24.70 -14.86 -5.39
N THR A 176 -24.72 -14.13 -4.29
CA THR A 176 -25.87 -13.30 -3.89
C THR A 176 -26.13 -12.21 -4.92
N GLN A 177 -25.07 -11.55 -5.42
CA GLN A 177 -25.23 -10.51 -6.43
C GLN A 177 -25.73 -11.08 -7.76
N LEU A 178 -25.20 -12.21 -8.22
CA LEU A 178 -25.65 -12.82 -9.47
C LEU A 178 -27.11 -13.31 -9.40
N ALA A 179 -27.53 -13.90 -8.27
CA ALA A 179 -28.92 -14.28 -8.06
C ALA A 179 -29.86 -13.06 -8.17
N LYS A 180 -29.50 -11.94 -7.52
CA LYS A 180 -30.27 -10.69 -7.60
C LYS A 180 -30.34 -10.13 -9.02
N ILE A 181 -29.22 -10.14 -9.74
CA ILE A 181 -29.16 -9.63 -11.12
C ILE A 181 -30.08 -10.46 -12.03
N ILE A 182 -30.07 -11.79 -11.88
CA ILE A 182 -30.97 -12.67 -12.65
C ILE A 182 -32.43 -12.35 -12.35
N GLU A 183 -32.81 -12.26 -11.06
CA GLU A 183 -34.18 -11.93 -10.65
C GLU A 183 -34.65 -10.56 -11.18
N GLU A 184 -33.76 -9.56 -11.19
CA GLU A 184 -34.07 -8.22 -11.70
C GLU A 184 -34.25 -8.22 -13.24
N GLU A 185 -33.46 -8.99 -13.98
CA GLU A 185 -33.64 -9.13 -15.44
C GLU A 185 -34.93 -9.87 -15.81
N GLU A 186 -35.28 -10.92 -15.06
CA GLU A 186 -36.53 -11.67 -15.27
C GLU A 186 -37.78 -10.80 -15.02
N LYS A 187 -37.74 -9.96 -13.98
CA LYS A 187 -38.81 -8.99 -13.68
C LYS A 187 -38.94 -7.93 -14.78
N ASN A 188 -37.83 -7.39 -15.26
CA ASN A 188 -37.84 -6.35 -16.29
C ASN A 188 -38.26 -6.88 -17.68
N THR A 189 -37.96 -8.16 -17.99
CA THR A 189 -38.36 -8.81 -19.25
C THR A 189 -39.86 -9.13 -19.27
N SER A 190 -40.48 -9.31 -18.09
CA SER A 190 -41.92 -9.57 -17.96
C SER A 190 -42.79 -8.32 -18.12
N SER A 191 -42.25 -7.12 -17.85
CA SER A 191 -42.97 -5.84 -18.00
C SER A 191 -43.01 -5.30 -19.43
N SER A 192 -42.22 -5.84 -20.36
CA SER A 192 -42.18 -5.38 -21.76
C SER A 192 -43.06 -6.21 -22.73
N LYS A 193 -43.86 -7.17 -22.24
CA LYS A 193 -44.77 -7.99 -23.08
C LYS A 193 -46.25 -7.59 -23.01
N GLN A 194 -46.65 -6.61 -22.20
CA GLN A 194 -48.04 -6.11 -22.18
C GLN A 194 -48.29 -5.02 -23.24
N GLN A 195 -48.20 -5.40 -24.51
CA GLN A 195 -48.92 -4.68 -25.56
C GLN A 195 -49.16 -5.56 -26.80
N LYS A 196 -49.77 -6.75 -26.62
CA LYS A 196 -50.74 -7.29 -27.60
C LYS A 196 -51.55 -8.46 -27.04
N SER A 197 -52.87 -8.33 -27.21
CA SER A 197 -53.94 -9.34 -27.15
C SER A 197 -54.20 -10.08 -25.83
N GLU A 198 -55.28 -9.64 -25.17
CA GLU A 198 -56.20 -10.44 -24.38
C GLU A 198 -56.84 -11.53 -25.27
N GLU A 199 -56.87 -12.79 -24.81
CA GLU A 199 -58.06 -13.65 -24.82
C GLU A 199 -57.82 -14.98 -24.05
N PHE A 200 -58.59 -15.17 -22.99
CA PHE A 200 -59.27 -16.41 -22.53
C PHE A 200 -58.56 -17.78 -22.69
N THR A 201 -58.16 -18.39 -21.56
CA THR A 201 -58.77 -19.58 -20.92
C THR A 201 -57.77 -20.34 -20.05
N THR A 202 -58.22 -20.61 -18.83
CA THR A 202 -57.73 -21.67 -17.94
C THR A 202 -57.95 -23.03 -18.59
N GLU A 203 -56.88 -23.80 -18.83
CA GLU A 203 -56.69 -25.14 -18.27
C GLU A 203 -55.31 -25.72 -18.65
N SER A 204 -54.77 -26.48 -17.69
CA SER A 204 -53.62 -27.39 -17.69
C SER A 204 -52.85 -27.61 -18.99
N LEU A 205 -51.52 -27.53 -18.92
CA LEU A 205 -50.57 -28.48 -19.54
C LEU A 205 -49.15 -28.20 -19.00
N ASP A 206 -48.38 -29.27 -18.91
CA ASP A 206 -47.03 -29.40 -18.35
C ASP A 206 -45.98 -28.39 -18.85
N ALA A 207 -44.98 -28.19 -18.00
CA ALA A 207 -43.60 -27.82 -18.31
C ALA A 207 -43.36 -26.68 -19.32
N GLN A 208 -43.13 -25.47 -18.82
CA GLN A 208 -42.11 -24.60 -19.41
C GLN A 208 -41.00 -24.34 -18.39
N ASP A 209 -39.87 -24.94 -18.72
CA ASP A 209 -38.53 -24.79 -18.17
C ASP A 209 -38.24 -23.31 -17.86
N THR A 210 -38.22 -22.96 -16.57
CA THR A 210 -37.63 -21.69 -16.16
C THR A 210 -36.13 -21.88 -16.25
N ASP A 211 -35.58 -21.39 -17.35
CA ASP A 211 -34.18 -21.44 -17.79
C ASP A 211 -33.24 -20.83 -16.73
N LYS A 212 -33.00 -21.58 -15.65
CA LYS A 212 -32.23 -21.13 -14.49
C LYS A 212 -30.77 -20.98 -14.90
N ARG A 213 -30.33 -19.74 -15.06
CA ARG A 213 -28.92 -19.40 -15.35
C ARG A 213 -28.02 -19.84 -14.19
N ASP A 214 -27.46 -21.04 -14.28
CA ASP A 214 -26.50 -21.55 -13.31
C ASP A 214 -25.10 -20.98 -13.59
N PHE A 215 -24.67 -20.02 -12.79
CA PHE A 215 -23.33 -19.45 -12.87
C PHE A 215 -22.30 -20.24 -12.04
N LYS A 216 -21.18 -20.62 -12.66
CA LYS A 216 -20.06 -21.29 -12.00
C LYS A 216 -19.09 -20.26 -11.41
N ILE A 217 -19.09 -20.12 -10.09
CA ILE A 217 -18.22 -19.17 -9.38
C ILE A 217 -17.04 -19.91 -8.73
N ILE A 218 -15.82 -19.50 -9.07
CA ILE A 218 -14.58 -20.08 -8.55
C ILE A 218 -13.80 -19.00 -7.82
N VAL A 219 -13.62 -19.12 -6.51
CA VAL A 219 -12.80 -18.20 -5.72
C VAL A 219 -11.50 -18.88 -5.31
N LYS A 220 -10.36 -18.21 -5.54
CA LYS A 220 -9.03 -18.68 -5.12
C LYS A 220 -8.23 -17.59 -4.43
N ASN A 221 -7.47 -18.01 -3.42
CA ASN A 221 -6.43 -17.17 -2.84
C ASN A 221 -5.11 -17.42 -3.59
N THR A 222 -4.31 -16.37 -3.74
CA THR A 222 -2.99 -16.40 -4.34
C THR A 222 -2.05 -15.49 -3.54
N THR A 223 -0.76 -15.51 -3.84
CA THR A 223 0.24 -14.67 -3.17
C THR A 223 0.46 -13.36 -3.91
N TYR A 224 1.04 -12.38 -3.22
CA TYR A 224 1.45 -11.12 -3.82
C TYR A 224 2.53 -11.31 -4.90
N GLU A 225 3.41 -12.30 -4.78
CA GLU A 225 4.40 -12.62 -5.81
C GLU A 225 3.72 -13.03 -7.11
N LYS A 226 2.70 -13.89 -7.04
CA LYS A 226 1.92 -14.30 -8.22
C LYS A 226 1.17 -13.13 -8.84
N HIS A 227 0.68 -12.19 -8.04
CA HIS A 227 0.14 -10.93 -8.54
C HIS A 227 1.18 -10.13 -9.34
N GLN A 228 2.40 -9.99 -8.83
CA GLN A 228 3.47 -9.30 -9.55
C GLN A 228 3.91 -10.04 -10.81
N GLU A 229 3.95 -11.37 -10.78
CA GLU A 229 4.25 -12.19 -11.96
C GLU A 229 3.19 -12.01 -13.05
N ALA A 230 1.91 -12.15 -12.70
CA ALA A 230 0.79 -11.98 -13.63
C ALA A 230 0.83 -10.58 -14.28
N LYS A 231 1.10 -9.54 -13.48
CA LYS A 231 1.26 -8.16 -13.96
C LYS A 231 2.42 -8.02 -14.96
N LYS A 232 3.55 -8.68 -14.74
CA LYS A 232 4.72 -8.61 -15.63
C LYS A 232 4.47 -9.24 -17.00
N ILE A 233 3.71 -10.34 -17.03
CA ILE A 233 3.40 -11.05 -18.28
C ILE A 233 2.09 -10.55 -18.94
N GLY A 234 1.43 -9.58 -18.32
CA GLY A 234 0.23 -8.91 -18.83
C GLY A 234 -1.01 -9.80 -18.82
N ILE A 235 -1.22 -10.58 -17.76
CA ILE A 235 -2.44 -11.37 -17.54
C ILE A 235 -2.96 -11.15 -16.12
N SER A 236 -4.18 -11.63 -15.85
CA SER A 236 -4.73 -11.63 -14.50
C SER A 236 -4.16 -12.75 -13.63
N GLN A 237 -4.28 -12.57 -12.32
CA GLN A 237 -3.89 -13.57 -11.33
C GLN A 237 -4.63 -14.90 -11.56
N GLY A 238 -5.93 -14.84 -11.87
CA GLY A 238 -6.72 -16.02 -12.16
C GLY A 238 -6.25 -16.75 -13.41
N LYS A 239 -6.01 -15.99 -14.50
CA LYS A 239 -5.48 -16.55 -15.75
C LYS A 239 -4.07 -17.13 -15.59
N LEU A 240 -3.21 -16.56 -14.74
CA LEU A 240 -1.91 -17.18 -14.42
C LEU A 240 -2.08 -18.54 -13.74
N VAL A 241 -2.98 -18.64 -12.76
CA VAL A 241 -3.28 -19.91 -12.09
C VAL A 241 -3.83 -20.95 -13.07
N LEU A 242 -4.63 -20.53 -14.06
CA LEU A 242 -5.14 -21.43 -15.09
C LEU A 242 -4.05 -21.82 -16.09
N TYR A 243 -3.21 -20.89 -16.52
CA TYR A 243 -2.08 -21.14 -17.42
C TYR A 243 -1.10 -22.16 -16.85
N GLU A 244 -0.73 -22.03 -15.57
CA GLU A 244 0.10 -23.02 -14.88
C GLU A 244 -0.55 -24.40 -14.86
N LYS A 245 -1.87 -24.48 -14.70
CA LYS A 245 -2.60 -25.77 -14.73
C LYS A 245 -2.69 -26.33 -16.14
N LEU A 246 -2.93 -25.48 -17.13
CA LEU A 246 -2.99 -25.86 -18.54
C LEU A 246 -1.65 -26.39 -19.02
N LYS A 247 -0.53 -25.73 -18.68
CA LYS A 247 0.82 -26.21 -19.01
C LYS A 247 1.16 -27.60 -18.47
N LYS A 248 0.58 -27.99 -17.33
CA LYS A 248 0.78 -29.34 -16.77
C LYS A 248 0.11 -30.44 -17.59
N VAL A 249 -1.01 -30.12 -18.25
CA VAL A 249 -1.76 -31.08 -19.08
C VAL A 249 -1.41 -30.95 -20.56
N LYS A 250 -1.04 -29.75 -21.02
CA LYS A 250 -0.68 -29.39 -22.39
C LYS A 250 0.57 -28.51 -22.38
N PRO A 251 1.78 -29.11 -22.42
CA PRO A 251 3.05 -28.37 -22.32
C PRO A 251 3.25 -27.29 -23.39
N ASN A 252 2.65 -27.46 -24.57
CA ASN A 252 2.74 -26.53 -25.70
C ASN A 252 1.73 -25.36 -25.63
N ALA A 253 1.04 -25.17 -24.50
CA ALA A 253 0.08 -24.08 -24.35
C ALA A 253 0.75 -22.70 -24.50
N VAL A 254 0.22 -21.90 -25.42
CA VAL A 254 0.72 -20.54 -25.72
C VAL A 254 0.06 -19.53 -24.78
N LEU A 255 0.84 -18.58 -24.27
CA LEU A 255 0.36 -17.56 -23.33
C LEU A 255 -0.78 -16.69 -23.91
N ASN A 256 -0.69 -16.35 -25.21
CA ASN A 256 -1.68 -15.48 -25.86
C ASN A 256 -3.08 -16.12 -25.91
N HIS A 257 -3.16 -17.45 -26.11
CA HIS A 257 -4.43 -18.16 -26.03
C HIS A 257 -5.12 -17.93 -24.68
N VAL A 258 -4.38 -18.04 -23.58
CA VAL A 258 -4.94 -17.82 -22.23
C VAL A 258 -5.32 -16.34 -21.98
N LYS A 259 -4.63 -15.40 -22.62
CA LYS A 259 -4.94 -13.96 -22.52
C LYS A 259 -6.33 -13.64 -23.05
N GLU A 260 -6.71 -14.25 -24.16
CA GLU A 260 -7.92 -13.93 -24.91
C GLU A 260 -9.08 -14.86 -24.56
N ALA A 261 -8.80 -16.14 -24.30
CA ALA A 261 -9.82 -17.13 -23.98
C ALA A 261 -10.59 -16.79 -22.69
N SER A 262 -11.86 -17.21 -22.66
CA SER A 262 -12.68 -17.13 -21.45
C SER A 262 -12.24 -18.14 -20.39
N VAL A 263 -12.53 -17.84 -19.14
CA VAL A 263 -12.23 -18.77 -18.03
C VAL A 263 -12.94 -20.12 -18.24
N GLY A 264 -14.16 -20.10 -18.77
CA GLY A 264 -14.92 -21.31 -19.10
C GLY A 264 -14.19 -22.17 -20.14
N GLU A 265 -13.74 -21.57 -21.25
CA GLU A 265 -12.97 -22.26 -22.30
C GLU A 265 -11.69 -22.89 -21.75
N ILE A 266 -10.90 -22.14 -20.98
CA ILE A 266 -9.63 -22.66 -20.43
C ILE A 266 -9.88 -23.83 -19.48
N LEU A 267 -10.94 -23.77 -18.67
CA LEU A 267 -11.30 -24.87 -17.78
C LEU A 267 -11.77 -26.09 -18.55
N ASN A 268 -12.57 -25.90 -19.59
CA ASN A 268 -13.02 -26.99 -20.47
C ASN A 268 -11.83 -27.64 -21.19
N GLU A 269 -10.84 -26.88 -21.65
CA GLU A 269 -9.61 -27.42 -22.24
C GLU A 269 -8.80 -28.24 -21.22
N ILE A 270 -8.66 -27.74 -19.99
CA ILE A 270 -7.99 -28.48 -18.91
C ILE A 270 -8.76 -29.77 -18.57
N GLU A 271 -10.08 -29.73 -18.58
CA GLU A 271 -10.94 -30.87 -18.28
C GLU A 271 -10.97 -31.88 -19.42
N ALA A 272 -10.92 -31.47 -20.69
CA ALA A 272 -10.92 -32.34 -21.87
C ALA A 272 -9.67 -33.22 -21.99
N VAL A 273 -8.53 -32.78 -21.46
CA VAL A 273 -7.28 -33.57 -21.44
C VAL A 273 -7.24 -34.58 -20.28
N LYS A 274 -8.00 -34.36 -19.20
CA LYS A 274 -8.08 -35.31 -18.07
C LYS A 274 -8.69 -36.68 -18.41
N PRO A 275 -9.72 -36.83 -19.25
CA PRO A 275 -10.28 -38.13 -19.62
C PRO A 275 -9.39 -38.93 -20.59
N GLU A 276 -8.48 -38.33 -21.35
CA GLU A 276 -7.59 -39.07 -22.26
C GLU A 276 -6.54 -39.93 -21.53
N LEU A 277 -6.36 -39.75 -20.21
CA LEU A 277 -5.58 -40.65 -19.35
C LEU A 277 -6.42 -41.74 -18.67
N LYS A 278 -7.75 -41.76 -18.87
CA LYS A 278 -8.66 -42.76 -18.28
C LYS A 278 -9.36 -43.65 -19.30
N ASP A 279 -9.39 -43.29 -20.58
CA ASP A 279 -10.21 -44.00 -21.59
C ASP A 279 -9.42 -44.87 -22.59
N LYS A 280 -8.45 -45.64 -22.08
CA LYS A 280 -7.92 -46.85 -22.76
C LYS A 280 -8.27 -48.14 -22.01
N SER A 281 -9.35 -48.12 -21.24
CA SER A 281 -9.88 -49.29 -20.56
C SER A 281 -11.40 -49.32 -20.61
N LYS A 282 -11.97 -49.55 -21.80
CA LYS A 282 -13.18 -50.37 -22.05
C LYS A 282 -13.61 -50.31 -23.51
N ALA A 283 -13.11 -51.25 -24.31
CA ALA A 283 -13.88 -51.85 -25.39
C ALA A 283 -13.39 -53.30 -25.54
N ARG A 284 -14.27 -54.26 -25.20
CA ARG A 284 -14.16 -55.65 -25.70
C ARG A 284 -14.70 -55.64 -27.14
N PRO A 285 -14.17 -56.50 -28.02
CA PRO A 285 -14.83 -57.78 -28.21
C PRO A 285 -13.89 -58.98 -27.97
N ASN A 286 -14.51 -60.09 -27.63
CA ASN A 286 -13.92 -61.40 -27.40
C ASN A 286 -13.45 -62.02 -28.74
N ALA A 287 -12.23 -62.57 -28.80
CA ALA A 287 -11.87 -63.86 -29.41
C ALA A 287 -10.33 -64.04 -29.56
N ASN A 288 -9.81 -65.09 -28.91
CA ASN A 288 -8.60 -65.90 -29.16
C ASN A 288 -7.29 -65.30 -29.71
N SER A 289 -6.19 -65.57 -28.98
CA SER A 289 -5.05 -66.42 -29.42
C SER A 289 -3.72 -65.97 -28.80
N ASP A 290 -3.10 -66.90 -28.07
CA ASP A 290 -1.79 -66.84 -27.46
C ASP A 290 -0.65 -66.70 -28.49
N ASN A 291 0.09 -65.58 -28.47
CA ASN A 291 1.53 -65.53 -28.83
C ASN A 291 2.15 -64.11 -28.73
N LYS A 292 2.11 -63.45 -27.56
CA LYS A 292 2.78 -62.13 -27.41
C LYS A 292 3.23 -61.75 -26.01
N LYS A 293 3.64 -62.72 -25.17
CA LYS A 293 4.06 -62.46 -23.78
C LYS A 293 5.56 -62.28 -23.56
N GLN A 294 6.44 -62.58 -24.51
CA GLN A 294 7.88 -62.38 -24.32
C GLN A 294 8.43 -61.04 -24.85
N GLN A 295 7.80 -60.40 -25.84
CA GLN A 295 8.32 -59.15 -26.42
C GLN A 295 7.92 -57.87 -25.63
N LYS A 296 6.85 -57.93 -24.82
CA LYS A 296 6.27 -56.75 -24.13
C LYS A 296 6.99 -56.37 -22.82
N ASN A 297 7.83 -57.23 -22.27
CA ASN A 297 8.54 -56.98 -21.01
C ASN A 297 9.92 -56.32 -21.20
N GLU A 298 10.56 -56.49 -22.37
CA GLU A 298 11.83 -55.84 -22.67
C GLU A 298 11.63 -54.35 -23.02
N ASP A 299 10.60 -54.02 -23.80
CA ASP A 299 10.25 -52.63 -24.16
C ASP A 299 9.92 -51.76 -22.92
N LYS A 300 9.22 -52.31 -21.92
CA LYS A 300 8.93 -51.60 -20.65
C LYS A 300 10.18 -51.38 -19.80
N LYS A 301 11.14 -52.31 -19.84
CA LYS A 301 12.39 -52.21 -19.06
C LYS A 301 13.35 -51.22 -19.70
N GLN A 302 13.30 -51.07 -21.03
CA GLN A 302 14.04 -50.05 -21.77
C GLN A 302 13.45 -48.65 -21.56
N GLN A 303 12.12 -48.50 -21.68
CA GLN A 303 11.43 -47.23 -21.42
C GLN A 303 11.67 -46.70 -20.00
N LEU A 304 11.75 -47.57 -18.99
CA LEU A 304 12.03 -47.15 -17.60
C LEU A 304 13.48 -46.68 -17.40
N LYS A 305 14.43 -47.18 -18.19
CA LYS A 305 15.82 -46.69 -18.16
C LYS A 305 15.94 -45.34 -18.83
N ASP A 306 15.25 -45.14 -19.95
CA ASP A 306 15.25 -43.89 -20.70
C ASP A 306 14.60 -42.76 -19.87
N ILE A 307 13.51 -43.04 -19.15
CA ILE A 307 12.88 -42.09 -18.21
C ILE A 307 13.83 -41.69 -17.08
N LYS A 308 14.52 -42.65 -16.45
CA LYS A 308 15.48 -42.36 -15.37
C LYS A 308 16.68 -41.54 -15.85
N GLN A 309 17.11 -41.76 -17.09
CA GLN A 309 18.21 -41.01 -17.69
C GLN A 309 17.77 -39.57 -18.03
N LEU A 310 16.53 -39.40 -18.48
CA LEU A 310 15.93 -38.09 -18.73
C LEU A 310 15.71 -37.29 -17.43
N GLU A 311 15.24 -37.93 -16.36
CA GLU A 311 15.10 -37.30 -15.03
C GLU A 311 16.43 -36.79 -14.50
N LYS A 312 17.50 -37.59 -14.62
CA LYS A 312 18.85 -37.20 -14.19
C LYS A 312 19.37 -35.99 -14.97
N HIS A 313 19.14 -35.96 -16.29
CA HIS A 313 19.54 -34.83 -17.13
C HIS A 313 18.73 -33.56 -16.81
N MET A 314 17.43 -33.70 -16.50
CA MET A 314 16.59 -32.60 -16.05
C MET A 314 17.04 -32.02 -14.70
N GLU A 315 17.37 -32.87 -13.73
CA GLU A 315 17.87 -32.42 -12.41
C GLU A 315 19.18 -31.62 -12.53
N GLU A 316 20.06 -32.04 -13.44
CA GLU A 316 21.33 -31.37 -13.70
C GLU A 316 21.11 -30.00 -14.37
N GLN A 317 20.19 -29.90 -15.32
CA GLN A 317 19.79 -28.61 -15.91
C GLN A 317 19.15 -27.67 -14.89
N LEU A 318 18.30 -28.18 -13.99
CA LEU A 318 17.68 -27.40 -12.92
C LEU A 318 18.72 -26.82 -11.95
N LYS A 319 19.75 -27.60 -11.59
CA LYS A 319 20.86 -27.13 -10.75
C LYS A 319 21.66 -26.03 -11.42
N ASN A 320 21.89 -26.13 -12.73
CA ASN A 320 22.62 -25.10 -13.49
C ASN A 320 21.83 -23.79 -13.59
N ILE A 321 20.53 -23.86 -13.88
CA ILE A 321 19.65 -22.68 -13.94
C ILE A 321 19.57 -21.98 -12.58
N GLN A 322 19.47 -22.74 -11.49
CA GLN A 322 19.47 -22.18 -10.13
C GLN A 322 20.79 -21.48 -9.78
N LYS A 323 21.92 -22.06 -10.18
CA LYS A 323 23.26 -21.49 -9.97
C LYS A 323 23.44 -20.19 -10.76
N GLU A 324 22.98 -20.17 -12.01
CA GLU A 324 23.05 -18.99 -12.87
C GLU A 324 22.18 -17.83 -12.35
N ASN A 325 20.93 -18.12 -11.98
CA ASN A 325 20.02 -17.13 -11.39
C ASN A 325 20.58 -16.54 -10.07
N LYS A 326 21.19 -17.38 -9.23
CA LYS A 326 21.84 -16.93 -7.98
C LYS A 326 23.02 -16.01 -8.24
N ASN A 327 23.80 -16.27 -9.30
CA ASN A 327 24.93 -15.42 -9.68
C ASN A 327 24.47 -14.10 -10.31
N GLN A 328 23.46 -14.11 -11.18
CA GLN A 328 22.88 -12.89 -11.74
C GLN A 328 22.27 -12.00 -10.67
N LEU A 329 21.58 -12.58 -9.67
CA LEU A 329 21.01 -11.83 -8.55
C LEU A 329 22.10 -11.19 -7.68
N LYS A 330 23.21 -11.90 -7.42
CA LYS A 330 24.37 -11.34 -6.70
C LYS A 330 25.01 -10.16 -7.45
N GLY A 331 25.12 -10.25 -8.78
CA GLY A 331 25.61 -9.16 -9.63
C GLY A 331 24.73 -7.91 -9.50
N LYS A 332 23.41 -8.06 -9.73
CA LYS A 332 22.45 -6.94 -9.64
C LYS A 332 22.42 -6.29 -8.25
N ILE A 333 22.53 -7.08 -7.18
CA ILE A 333 22.60 -6.56 -5.81
C ILE A 333 23.89 -5.74 -5.61
N LYS A 334 25.02 -6.20 -6.16
CA LYS A 334 26.29 -5.48 -6.07
C LYS A 334 26.22 -4.13 -6.80
N ASP A 335 25.70 -4.13 -8.03
CA ASP A 335 25.57 -2.92 -8.85
C ASP A 335 24.61 -1.91 -8.20
N THR A 336 23.48 -2.39 -7.69
CA THR A 336 22.51 -1.54 -6.97
C THR A 336 23.13 -0.92 -5.71
N LYS A 337 23.95 -1.70 -4.98
CA LYS A 337 24.65 -1.21 -3.78
C LYS A 337 25.72 -0.17 -4.11
N GLU A 338 26.42 -0.30 -5.24
CA GLU A 338 27.37 0.70 -5.72
C GLU A 338 26.68 1.98 -6.18
N HIS A 339 25.60 1.88 -6.95
CA HIS A 339 24.79 3.02 -7.35
C HIS A 339 24.22 3.77 -6.15
N LEU A 340 23.71 3.06 -5.14
CA LEU A 340 23.18 3.68 -3.92
C LEU A 340 24.28 4.38 -3.11
N LYS A 341 25.47 3.77 -2.99
CA LYS A 341 26.63 4.40 -2.33
C LYS A 341 27.06 5.68 -3.04
N LYS A 342 27.07 5.68 -4.39
CA LYS A 342 27.41 6.86 -5.19
C LYS A 342 26.37 7.96 -5.02
N ALA A 343 25.09 7.64 -5.13
CA ALA A 343 23.99 8.58 -4.92
C ALA A 343 24.06 9.24 -3.52
N ILE A 344 24.26 8.46 -2.46
CA ILE A 344 24.39 9.00 -1.09
C ILE A 344 25.61 9.94 -0.97
N LYS A 345 26.74 9.60 -1.61
CA LYS A 345 27.95 10.44 -1.61
C LYS A 345 27.72 11.78 -2.32
N ASP A 346 27.01 11.75 -3.45
CA ASP A 346 26.71 12.94 -4.24
C ASP A 346 25.71 13.84 -3.49
N THR A 347 24.62 13.28 -2.94
CA THR A 347 23.66 14.02 -2.11
C THR A 347 24.32 14.66 -0.89
N LYS A 348 25.24 13.95 -0.21
CA LYS A 348 25.97 14.51 0.94
C LYS A 348 26.90 15.65 0.53
N LYS A 349 27.53 15.55 -0.65
CA LYS A 349 28.40 16.60 -1.19
C LYS A 349 27.58 17.85 -1.53
N ASP A 350 26.43 17.69 -2.16
CA ASP A 350 25.59 18.83 -2.54
C ASP A 350 24.96 19.50 -1.31
N LEU A 351 24.47 18.72 -0.35
CA LEU A 351 23.98 19.26 0.92
C LEU A 351 25.07 20.04 1.68
N SER A 352 26.32 19.56 1.65
CA SER A 352 27.44 20.27 2.29
C SER A 352 27.80 21.58 1.60
N LYS A 353 27.59 21.69 0.27
CA LYS A 353 27.79 22.93 -0.48
C LYS A 353 26.68 23.93 -0.20
N GLU A 354 25.42 23.46 -0.17
CA GLU A 354 24.24 24.27 0.16
C GLU A 354 24.39 24.90 1.54
N ILE A 355 24.74 24.09 2.56
CA ILE A 355 24.96 24.56 3.94
C ILE A 355 26.12 25.57 4.01
N LYS A 356 27.22 25.35 3.28
CA LYS A 356 28.34 26.31 3.22
C LYS A 356 27.94 27.62 2.55
N LYS A 357 27.06 27.58 1.55
CA LYS A 357 26.54 28.77 0.87
C LYS A 357 25.62 29.57 1.81
N GLU A 358 24.66 28.91 2.46
CA GLU A 358 23.78 29.55 3.45
C GLU A 358 24.54 30.15 4.64
N LEU A 359 25.59 29.47 5.12
CA LEU A 359 26.44 29.99 6.20
C LEU A 359 27.21 31.24 5.75
N LYS A 360 27.74 31.27 4.52
CA LYS A 360 28.40 32.46 3.97
C LYS A 360 27.43 33.63 3.81
N ASP A 361 26.21 33.37 3.36
CA ASP A 361 25.17 34.41 3.20
C ASP A 361 24.71 34.98 4.55
N LYS A 362 24.62 34.13 5.59
CA LYS A 362 24.34 34.58 6.96
C LYS A 362 25.48 35.38 7.58
N ILE A 363 26.73 34.97 7.38
CA ILE A 363 27.90 35.73 7.88
C ILE A 363 28.00 37.09 7.16
N GLY A 364 27.82 37.14 5.84
CA GLY A 364 27.84 38.39 5.08
C GLY A 364 26.74 39.39 5.46
N ASN A 365 25.56 38.90 5.87
CA ASN A 365 24.50 39.76 6.41
C ASN A 365 24.78 40.25 7.84
N THR A 366 25.55 39.50 8.63
CA THR A 366 25.94 39.88 9.99
C THR A 366 26.99 41.00 9.98
N ASP A 367 27.91 40.97 9.01
CA ASP A 367 28.92 42.02 8.81
C ASP A 367 28.31 43.33 8.27
N LYS A 368 27.30 43.23 7.38
CA LYS A 368 26.52 44.41 6.94
C LYS A 368 25.72 45.06 8.08
N PHE A 369 25.20 44.26 9.03
CA PHE A 369 24.53 44.79 10.22
C PHE A 369 25.49 45.50 11.19
N ARG A 370 26.74 45.04 11.30
CA ARG A 370 27.78 45.71 12.09
C ARG A 370 28.22 47.04 11.48
N GLN A 371 28.41 47.13 10.16
CA GLN A 371 28.75 48.39 9.49
C GLN A 371 27.60 49.43 9.54
N ASN A 372 26.34 48.97 9.47
CA ASN A 372 25.18 49.87 9.51
C ASN A 372 24.88 50.43 10.92
N LYS A 373 25.39 49.77 11.98
CA LYS A 373 25.32 50.29 13.36
C LYS A 373 26.33 51.40 13.61
N ASN A 374 27.54 51.29 13.05
CA ASN A 374 28.56 52.35 13.15
C ASN A 374 28.16 53.62 12.38
N ASN A 375 27.55 53.48 11.20
CA ASN A 375 27.05 54.63 10.42
C ASN A 375 25.82 55.34 11.05
N ARG A 376 25.08 54.70 11.95
CA ARG A 376 23.96 55.33 12.67
C ARG A 376 24.41 56.15 13.89
N PHE A 377 25.55 55.81 14.50
CA PHE A 377 26.10 56.60 15.62
C PHE A 377 26.71 57.93 15.15
N GLU A 378 27.33 58.00 13.97
CA GLU A 378 27.85 59.27 13.42
C GLU A 378 26.74 60.24 12.95
N LYS A 379 25.59 59.74 12.48
CA LYS A 379 24.50 60.59 11.97
C LYS A 379 23.64 61.24 13.06
N ASN A 380 23.62 60.70 14.28
CA ASN A 380 22.80 61.23 15.37
C ASN A 380 23.43 62.43 16.11
N ASN A 381 24.73 62.70 15.94
CA ASN A 381 25.37 63.88 16.53
C ASN A 381 25.29 65.15 15.67
N LYS A 382 24.72 65.09 14.45
CA LYS A 382 24.66 66.23 13.50
C LYS A 382 23.27 66.87 13.32
N LYS A 383 22.23 66.46 14.06
CA LYS A 383 20.83 66.89 13.80
C LYS A 383 20.09 67.58 14.96
N LYS A 384 20.79 68.13 15.95
CA LYS A 384 20.20 69.03 16.96
C LYS A 384 20.67 70.46 16.72
N THR A 385 20.07 71.17 15.77
CA THR A 385 19.98 72.64 15.76
C THR A 385 18.95 73.09 14.73
N HIS A 386 18.12 74.05 15.15
CA HIS A 386 17.17 74.89 14.39
C HIS A 386 15.77 74.37 14.04
N ASP A 387 14.77 74.96 14.72
CA ASP A 387 13.59 75.57 14.06
C ASP A 387 12.95 76.66 14.97
N PRO A 388 12.47 77.81 14.44
CA PRO A 388 11.69 78.83 15.17
C PRO A 388 10.21 78.95 14.71
N ASP A 389 9.34 79.22 15.70
CA ASP A 389 8.16 80.11 15.74
C ASP A 389 7.03 80.19 14.68
N ASN A 390 5.81 80.00 15.22
CA ASN A 390 4.61 80.88 15.21
C ASN A 390 3.44 80.74 14.20
N ASN A 391 2.31 80.21 14.76
CA ASN A 391 1.05 80.91 15.11
C ASN A 391 -0.07 81.13 14.06
N PHE A 392 -1.31 80.68 14.38
CA PHE A 392 -2.58 81.47 14.28
C PHE A 392 -3.83 80.77 14.93
N LYS A 393 -4.38 81.44 15.97
CA LYS A 393 -5.78 81.68 16.50
C LYS A 393 -7.00 80.88 15.92
N SER A 394 -8.18 80.69 16.56
CA SER A 394 -8.90 81.01 17.82
C SER A 394 -10.24 80.19 17.80
N ASN A 395 -11.03 79.90 18.84
CA ASN A 395 -11.91 80.81 19.62
C ASN A 395 -12.77 80.03 20.70
N LYS A 396 -12.97 80.67 21.87
CA LYS A 396 -14.01 80.65 22.97
C LYS A 396 -15.02 79.47 23.12
N ASN A 397 -15.50 79.06 24.31
CA ASN A 397 -15.97 79.85 25.47
C ASN A 397 -16.25 78.99 26.77
N ASN A 398 -15.93 79.57 27.93
CA ASN A 398 -16.46 79.51 29.33
C ASN A 398 -17.21 78.31 29.96
N GLY A 399 -16.80 77.96 31.20
CA GLY A 399 -17.58 77.26 32.23
C GLY A 399 -16.87 77.19 33.60
N LYS A 400 -17.49 77.77 34.64
CA LYS A 400 -16.96 78.14 35.98
C LYS A 400 -16.62 76.99 36.97
N ASN A 401 -15.65 77.30 37.84
CA ASN A 401 -15.48 77.02 39.29
C ASN A 401 -16.11 75.76 39.93
N ASN A 402 -15.30 75.00 40.70
CA ASN A 402 -15.30 75.14 42.17
C ASN A 402 -14.08 74.49 42.86
N LYS A 403 -13.53 75.20 43.85
CA LYS A 403 -12.57 74.73 44.87
C LYS A 403 -13.34 74.30 46.12
N ASN A 404 -12.92 73.22 46.80
CA ASN A 404 -12.60 73.15 48.23
C ASN A 404 -12.44 71.68 48.68
N LYS A 405 -11.28 71.32 49.25
CA LYS A 405 -11.01 71.07 50.69
C LYS A 405 -11.86 69.92 51.25
N LYS A 406 -11.28 68.86 51.81
CA LYS A 406 -10.30 68.85 52.91
C LYS A 406 -9.32 67.69 52.80
#